data_AF-A0A6V7LAX1-F1
#
_entry.id   AF-A0A6V7LAX1-F1
#
_cell.length_a   1.000
_cell.length_b   1.000
_cell.length_c   1.000
_cell.angle_alpha   90.00
_cell.angle_beta   90.00
_cell.angle_gamma   90.00
#
_symmetry.space_group_name_H-M   'P 1'
#
loop_
_entity.id
_entity.type
_entity.pdbx_description
1 polymer ?
#
loop_
_entity_poly.entity_id
_entity_poly.type
_entity_poly.pdbx_seq_one_letter_code
_entity_poly.pdbx_strand_id
1 'polypeptide(L)'
;LTVSAYTTSTDVPWSGYKENDHGFLVDLGIVPGALKHNFQYEASYRDIIAAKSASLHVREHCGPSLKSALRHICSIDKRDETVFPTTGSLVQFTTELAGLGGNIGFMKYGFTLQSNWTPHECF
;
A
#
# COMPACT_ATOMS: atom_id res chain seq x y z
N LEU A 1 -17.86 -0.32 3.81
CA LEU A 1 -17.59 -0.27 2.37
C LEU A 1 -17.35 1.19 2.03
N THR A 2 -16.17 1.49 1.50
CA THR A 2 -15.70 2.84 1.17
C THR A 2 -15.23 2.81 -0.27
N VAL A 3 -15.64 3.78 -1.07
CA VAL A 3 -15.24 3.90 -2.46
C VAL A 3 -14.61 5.27 -2.65
N SER A 4 -13.43 5.30 -3.23
CA SER A 4 -12.61 6.49 -3.38
C SER A 4 -12.03 6.56 -4.78
N ALA A 5 -12.09 7.72 -5.41
CA ALA A 5 -11.35 8.02 -6.64
C ALA A 5 -10.28 9.06 -6.30
N TYR A 6 -9.09 8.91 -6.88
CA TYR A 6 -7.98 9.81 -6.66
C TYR A 6 -7.26 10.13 -7.97
N THR A 7 -6.73 11.34 -8.05
CA THR A 7 -5.81 11.75 -9.09
C THR A 7 -4.61 12.38 -8.39
N THR A 8 -3.43 11.86 -8.67
CA THR A 8 -2.17 12.29 -8.04
C THR A 8 -1.17 12.55 -9.14
N SER A 9 -0.52 13.71 -9.10
CA SER A 9 0.62 13.99 -9.95
C SER A 9 1.83 14.23 -9.06
N THR A 10 2.80 13.33 -9.15
CA THR A 10 4.01 13.39 -8.33
C THR A 10 5.19 13.76 -9.23
N ASP A 11 5.88 14.84 -8.88
CA ASP A 11 7.16 15.18 -9.49
C ASP A 11 8.27 14.63 -8.58
N VAL A 12 9.16 13.82 -9.14
CA VAL A 12 10.24 13.17 -8.38
C VAL A 12 11.57 13.74 -8.88
N PRO A 13 12.00 14.92 -8.36
CA PRO A 13 13.11 15.68 -8.93
C PRO A 13 14.45 14.93 -8.84
N TRP A 14 14.61 14.04 -7.85
CA TRP A 14 15.82 13.23 -7.67
C TRP A 14 16.06 12.22 -8.79
N SER A 15 14.98 11.80 -9.45
CA SER A 15 15.00 10.77 -10.48
C SER A 15 14.57 11.30 -11.85
N GLY A 16 14.21 12.59 -11.93
CA GLY A 16 13.94 13.30 -13.18
C GLY A 16 12.73 12.77 -13.96
N TYR A 17 11.74 12.18 -13.30
CA TYR A 17 10.49 11.75 -13.94
C TYR A 17 9.28 12.37 -13.25
N LYS A 18 8.21 12.48 -14.02
CA LYS A 18 6.88 12.89 -13.55
C LYS A 18 5.95 11.69 -13.65
N GLU A 19 5.28 11.38 -12.56
CA GLU A 19 4.29 10.32 -12.47
C GLU A 19 2.90 10.95 -12.36
N ASN A 20 1.97 10.50 -13.20
CA ASN A 20 0.57 10.90 -13.14
C ASN A 20 -0.29 9.66 -12.91
N ASP A 21 -0.85 9.52 -11.73
CA ASP A 21 -1.71 8.42 -11.33
C ASP A 21 -3.16 8.87 -11.26
N HIS A 22 -4.01 8.20 -12.04
CA HIS A 22 -5.45 8.25 -11.88
C HIS A 22 -5.91 6.91 -11.35
N GLY A 23 -6.56 6.90 -10.20
CA GLY A 23 -6.90 5.64 -9.55
C GLY A 23 -8.26 5.63 -8.91
N PHE A 24 -8.75 4.42 -8.74
CA PHE A 24 -9.99 4.10 -8.09
C PHE A 24 -9.72 2.99 -7.08
N LEU A 25 -10.21 3.17 -5.87
CA LEU A 25 -10.01 2.26 -4.75
C LEU A 25 -11.35 1.96 -4.09
N VAL A 26 -11.61 0.67 -3.92
CA VAL A 26 -12.75 0.16 -3.16
C VAL A 26 -12.21 -0.55 -1.94
N ASP A 27 -12.59 -0.12 -0.75
CA ASP A 27 -12.22 -0.73 0.52
C ASP A 27 -13.44 -1.33 1.22
N LEU A 28 -13.30 -2.57 1.67
CA LEU A 28 -14.28 -3.31 2.44
C LEU A 28 -13.62 -3.82 3.72
N GLY A 29 -13.78 -3.09 4.81
CA GLY A 29 -13.44 -3.53 6.16
C GLY A 29 -14.53 -4.39 6.80
N ILE A 30 -14.14 -5.54 7.36
CA ILE A 30 -14.96 -6.45 8.16
C ILE A 30 -14.19 -6.70 9.47
N VAL A 31 -14.86 -6.54 10.62
CA VAL A 31 -14.22 -6.67 11.94
C VAL A 31 -14.95 -7.72 12.78
N PRO A 32 -14.67 -9.02 12.58
CA PRO A 32 -15.14 -10.06 13.49
C PRO A 32 -14.31 -10.04 14.79
N GLY A 33 -14.72 -9.22 15.76
CA GLY A 33 -14.11 -9.15 17.08
C GLY A 33 -12.74 -8.49 17.08
N ALA A 34 -11.69 -9.21 17.47
CA ALA A 34 -10.31 -8.70 17.55
C ALA A 34 -9.53 -8.76 16.22
N LEU A 35 -10.09 -9.44 15.22
CA LEU A 35 -9.49 -9.61 13.90
C LEU A 35 -10.11 -8.58 12.94
N LYS A 36 -9.28 -7.78 12.29
CA LYS A 36 -9.71 -6.79 11.29
C LYS A 36 -9.28 -7.27 9.90
N HIS A 37 -10.25 -7.55 9.04
CA HIS A 37 -10.04 -7.90 7.64
C HIS A 37 -10.42 -6.73 6.74
N ASN A 38 -9.49 -6.25 5.94
CA ASN A 38 -9.78 -5.25 4.92
C ASN A 38 -9.49 -5.85 3.55
N PHE A 39 -10.50 -5.88 2.70
CA PHE A 39 -10.38 -6.22 1.30
C PHE A 39 -10.40 -4.94 0.48
N GLN A 40 -9.32 -4.67 -0.23
CA GLN A 40 -9.13 -3.49 -1.05
C GLN A 40 -8.99 -3.92 -2.50
N TYR A 41 -9.74 -3.30 -3.39
CA TYR A 41 -9.56 -3.44 -4.83
C TYR A 41 -9.12 -2.09 -5.38
N GLU A 42 -7.97 -2.05 -6.04
CA GLU A 42 -7.37 -0.86 -6.61
C GLU A 42 -7.26 -1.03 -8.12
N ALA A 43 -7.81 -0.07 -8.87
CA ALA A 43 -7.59 0.08 -10.30
C ALA A 43 -6.93 1.43 -10.54
N SER A 44 -5.67 1.44 -10.96
CA SER A 44 -4.90 2.65 -11.21
C SER A 44 -4.33 2.67 -12.62
N TYR A 45 -4.56 3.78 -13.31
CA TYR A 45 -3.93 4.15 -14.56
C TYR A 45 -2.81 5.13 -14.27
N ARG A 46 -1.58 4.68 -14.50
CA ARG A 46 -0.36 5.42 -14.25
C ARG A 46 0.31 5.77 -15.56
N ASP A 47 0.67 7.03 -15.74
CA ASP A 47 1.48 7.48 -16.86
C ASP A 47 2.80 8.06 -16.34
N ILE A 48 3.91 7.46 -16.78
CA ILE A 48 5.26 7.88 -16.39
C ILE A 48 5.88 8.64 -17.57
N ILE A 49 6.18 9.92 -17.33
CA ILE A 49 6.77 10.83 -18.31
C ILE A 49 8.19 11.18 -17.84
N ALA A 50 9.21 10.70 -18.56
CA ALA A 50 10.60 11.06 -18.28
C ALA A 50 10.96 12.48 -18.74
N ALA A 51 11.73 13.21 -17.93
CA ALA A 51 12.39 14.43 -18.37
C ALA A 51 13.56 14.10 -19.31
N LYS A 52 13.96 15.07 -20.14
CA LYS A 52 15.08 14.93 -21.09
C LYS A 52 16.42 14.60 -20.43
N SER A 53 16.58 14.91 -19.14
CA SER A 53 17.78 14.64 -18.33
C SER A 53 17.73 13.29 -17.58
N ALA A 54 16.66 12.52 -17.70
CA ALA A 54 16.52 11.24 -17.00
C ALA A 54 17.42 10.14 -17.61
N SER A 55 17.79 9.16 -16.78
CA SER A 55 18.60 8.01 -17.21
C SER A 55 17.88 7.16 -18.25
N LEU A 56 18.64 6.43 -19.08
CA LEU A 56 18.08 5.58 -20.14
C LEU A 56 17.09 4.54 -19.57
N HIS A 57 17.38 3.99 -18.39
CA HIS A 57 16.53 3.01 -17.71
C HIS A 57 15.14 3.57 -17.36
N VAL A 58 15.06 4.83 -16.90
CA VAL A 58 13.77 5.48 -16.62
C VAL A 58 12.98 5.71 -17.90
N ARG A 59 13.67 6.00 -19.01
CA ARG A 59 13.04 6.18 -20.33
C ARG A 59 12.49 4.88 -20.90
N GLU A 60 13.14 3.75 -20.64
CA GLU A 60 12.65 2.42 -21.06
C GLU A 60 11.36 2.03 -20.32
N HIS A 61 11.22 2.43 -19.06
CA HIS A 61 10.02 2.22 -18.26
C HIS A 61 8.92 3.28 -18.47
N CYS A 62 9.13 4.25 -19.37
CA CYS A 62 8.12 5.23 -19.70
C CYS A 62 6.96 4.63 -20.48
N GLY A 63 5.77 5.09 -20.16
CA GLY A 63 4.55 4.72 -20.85
C GLY A 63 3.36 4.56 -19.92
N PRO A 64 2.17 4.43 -20.52
CA PRO A 64 0.95 4.21 -19.77
C PRO A 64 0.89 2.79 -19.25
N SER A 65 0.58 2.67 -17.98
CA SER A 65 0.43 1.40 -17.29
C SER A 65 -0.90 1.34 -16.56
N LEU A 66 -1.64 0.25 -16.80
CA LEU A 66 -2.86 -0.05 -16.08
C LEU A 66 -2.56 -1.13 -15.05
N LYS A 67 -2.74 -0.80 -13.78
CA LYS A 67 -2.62 -1.69 -12.64
C LYS A 67 -4.02 -1.98 -12.10
N SER A 68 -4.34 -3.27 -11.99
CA SER A 68 -5.53 -3.74 -11.29
C SER A 68 -5.08 -4.71 -10.21
N ALA A 69 -5.25 -4.36 -8.94
CA ALA A 69 -4.75 -5.13 -7.81
C ALA A 69 -5.81 -5.36 -6.74
N LEU A 70 -5.92 -6.60 -6.27
CA LEU A 70 -6.69 -6.98 -5.11
C LEU A 70 -5.75 -7.16 -3.93
N ARG A 71 -6.05 -6.48 -2.84
CA ARG A 71 -5.26 -6.45 -1.62
C ARG A 71 -6.11 -6.93 -0.45
N HIS A 72 -5.62 -7.91 0.29
CA HIS A 72 -6.24 -8.42 1.50
C HIS A 72 -5.31 -8.13 2.67
N ILE A 73 -5.80 -7.35 3.63
CA ILE A 73 -5.08 -6.96 4.83
C ILE A 73 -5.80 -7.57 6.02
N CYS A 74 -5.10 -8.44 6.75
CA CYS A 74 -5.56 -9.02 7.99
C CYS A 74 -4.71 -8.43 9.13
N SER A 75 -5.33 -7.77 10.10
CA SER A 75 -4.64 -7.16 11.21
C SER A 75 -5.24 -7.57 12.56
N ILE A 76 -4.36 -7.90 13.49
CA ILE A 76 -4.68 -8.21 14.88
C ILE A 76 -3.92 -7.19 15.71
N ASP A 77 -4.66 -6.27 16.31
CA ASP A 77 -4.09 -5.27 17.20
C ASP A 77 -4.43 -5.62 18.65
N LYS A 78 -3.40 -5.95 19.43
CA LYS A 78 -3.49 -6.18 20.89
C LYS A 78 -2.71 -5.11 21.66
N ARG A 79 -2.38 -3.99 21.04
CA ARG A 79 -1.69 -2.88 21.70
C ARG A 79 -2.69 -2.06 22.52
N ASP A 80 -2.22 -1.49 23.62
CA ASP A 80 -3.03 -0.58 24.46
C ASP A 80 -3.34 0.75 23.74
N GLU A 81 -2.39 1.22 22.92
CA GLU A 81 -2.42 2.52 22.25
C GLU A 81 -1.95 2.36 20.80
N THR A 82 -2.59 3.06 19.85
CA THR A 82 -2.29 2.88 18.41
C THR A 82 -1.08 3.70 17.95
N VAL A 83 -0.85 4.87 18.58
CA VAL A 83 0.20 5.83 18.19
C VAL A 83 1.45 5.66 19.06
N PHE A 84 1.30 5.54 20.38
CA PHE A 84 2.39 5.32 21.32
C PHE A 84 2.13 4.09 22.22
N PRO A 85 2.24 2.87 21.65
CA PRO A 85 2.03 1.64 22.40
C PRO A 85 3.11 1.45 23.48
N THR A 86 2.68 1.35 24.75
CA THR A 86 3.56 1.03 25.89
C THR A 86 3.74 -0.49 26.04
N THR A 87 2.63 -1.24 25.95
CA THR A 87 2.64 -2.70 25.99
C THR A 87 1.78 -3.27 24.85
N GLY A 88 2.10 -4.48 24.42
CA GLY A 88 1.28 -5.28 23.52
C GLY A 88 1.94 -5.59 22.18
N SER A 89 1.17 -6.19 21.27
CA SER A 89 1.67 -6.65 19.98
C SER A 89 0.69 -6.34 18.86
N LEU A 90 1.23 -6.00 17.69
CA LEU A 90 0.51 -5.83 16.43
C LEU A 90 1.03 -6.87 15.44
N VAL A 91 0.10 -7.63 14.87
CA VAL A 91 0.39 -8.53 13.75
C VAL A 91 -0.45 -8.09 12.57
N GLN A 92 0.19 -7.84 11.44
CA GLN A 92 -0.49 -7.51 10.20
C GLN A 92 0.06 -8.37 9.07
N PHE A 93 -0.86 -8.99 8.33
CA PHE A 93 -0.58 -9.77 7.14
C PHE A 93 -1.26 -9.10 5.95
N THR A 94 -0.49 -8.78 4.92
CA THR A 94 -0.96 -8.08 3.73
C THR A 94 -0.62 -8.91 2.50
N THR A 95 -1.61 -9.29 1.72
CA THR A 95 -1.43 -9.95 0.43
C THR A 95 -1.95 -9.03 -0.66
N GLU A 96 -1.12 -8.69 -1.63
CA GLU A 96 -1.49 -7.88 -2.79
C GLU A 96 -1.25 -8.70 -4.06
N LEU A 97 -2.30 -8.87 -4.86
CA LEU A 97 -2.29 -9.57 -6.13
C LEU A 97 -2.69 -8.58 -7.22
N ALA A 98 -1.74 -8.21 -8.07
CA ALA A 98 -1.97 -7.45 -9.29
C ALA A 98 -1.99 -8.36 -10.52
N GLY A 99 -2.79 -8.00 -11.52
CA GLY A 99 -2.85 -8.69 -12.82
C GLY A 99 -4.21 -9.25 -13.21
N LEU A 100 -5.29 -8.83 -12.53
CA LEU A 100 -6.67 -9.27 -12.86
C LEU A 100 -7.27 -8.56 -14.10
N GLY A 101 -6.54 -7.62 -14.72
CA GLY A 101 -7.06 -6.83 -15.84
C GLY A 101 -6.20 -5.61 -16.22
N GLY A 102 -4.89 -5.79 -16.36
CA GLY A 102 -3.96 -4.69 -16.71
C GLY A 102 -2.61 -5.20 -17.23
N ASN A 103 -1.71 -4.28 -17.59
CA ASN A 103 -0.40 -4.60 -18.16
C ASN A 103 0.65 -5.00 -17.10
N ILE A 104 0.32 -4.86 -15.81
CA ILE A 104 1.19 -5.23 -14.69
C ILE A 104 0.57 -6.36 -13.89
N GLY A 105 1.33 -7.45 -13.75
CA GLY A 105 1.02 -8.56 -12.86
C GLY A 105 2.11 -8.74 -11.80
N PHE A 106 1.72 -8.82 -10.52
CA PHE A 106 2.63 -9.16 -9.44
C PHE A 106 1.87 -9.78 -8.27
N MET A 107 2.57 -10.58 -7.48
CA MET A 107 2.04 -11.08 -6.22
C MET A 107 3.01 -10.71 -5.11
N LYS A 108 2.53 -9.91 -4.16
CA LYS A 108 3.31 -9.40 -3.04
C LYS A 108 2.69 -9.86 -1.74
N TYR A 109 3.53 -10.39 -0.87
CA TYR A 109 3.17 -10.75 0.49
C TYR A 109 3.98 -9.90 1.45
N GLY A 110 3.30 -9.27 2.41
CA GLY A 110 3.88 -8.48 3.47
C GLY A 110 3.43 -9.05 4.81
N PHE A 111 4.38 -9.18 5.73
CA PHE A 111 4.11 -9.54 7.11
C PHE A 111 4.79 -8.52 8.00
N THR A 112 4.03 -7.94 8.91
CA THR A 112 4.50 -6.94 9.85
C THR A 112 4.16 -7.40 11.26
N LEU A 113 5.19 -7.54 12.09
CA LEU A 113 5.10 -7.89 13.49
C LEU A 113 5.73 -6.77 14.30
N GLN A 114 4.97 -6.20 15.22
CA GLN A 114 5.47 -5.25 16.20
C GLN A 114 5.14 -5.78 17.59
N SER A 115 6.12 -5.79 18.48
CA SER A 115 5.92 -6.14 19.89
C SER A 115 6.59 -5.07 20.73
N ASN A 116 5.83 -4.45 21.63
CA ASN A 116 6.31 -3.42 22.52
C ASN A 116 6.24 -3.94 23.96
N TRP A 117 7.34 -3.80 24.68
CA TRP A 117 7.47 -4.17 26.07
C TRP A 117 8.32 -3.14 26.78
N THR A 118 7.79 -2.54 27.84
CA THR A 118 8.52 -1.59 28.68
C THR A 118 8.94 -2.25 30.01
N PRO A 119 10.25 -2.36 30.29
CA PRO A 119 10.74 -2.76 31.60
C PRO A 119 10.65 -1.59 32.57
N HIS A 120 9.48 -1.31 33.14
CA HIS A 120 9.38 -0.34 34.23
C HIS A 120 8.32 -0.81 35.23
N GLU A 121 8.78 -1.50 36.26
CA GLU A 121 8.38 -1.47 37.68
C GLU A 121 9.12 -2.63 38.41
N CYS A 122 10.45 -2.53 38.48
CA CYS A 122 11.30 -3.41 39.31
C CYS A 122 12.54 -2.61 39.79
N PHE A 123 12.33 -1.54 40.55
CA PHE A 123 13.32 -0.95 41.47
C PHE A 123 12.59 -0.20 42.59
#